data_AF-A0A7X6UKF7-F1
#
_entry.id   AF-A0A7X6UKF7-F1
#
_cell.length_a   1.000
_cell.length_b   1.000
_cell.length_c   1.000
_cell.angle_alpha   90.00
_cell.angle_beta   90.00
_cell.angle_gamma   90.00
#
_symmetry.space_group_name_H-M   'P 1'
#
loop_
_entity.id
_entity.type
_entity.pdbx_description
1 polymer ?
#
loop_
_entity_poly.entity_id
_entity_poly.type
_entity_poly.pdbx_seq_one_letter_code
_entity_poly.pdbx_strand_id
1 'polypeptide(L)'
;GNTMFGMNEGHVDKMISNPVEPGSELIFVVAEVPGLNKPVFEMQIMNPDNTFSPYPINQNTMLLPEETGEYIFILSVDWGNGDNNILYWFKVLVAATP
;
A
#
# COMPACT_ATOMS: atom_id res chain seq x y z
N GLY A 1 1.56 -18.86 1.10
CA GLY A 1 2.63 -18.85 0.09
C GLY A 1 2.97 -17.42 -0.18
N ASN A 2 4.01 -16.91 0.48
CA ASN A 2 4.21 -15.47 0.68
C ASN A 2 4.87 -14.91 -0.58
N THR A 3 4.06 -14.32 -1.45
CA THR A 3 4.57 -13.69 -2.66
C THR A 3 4.80 -12.22 -2.32
N MET A 4 6.06 -11.82 -2.10
CA MET A 4 6.39 -10.40 -2.04
C MET A 4 6.39 -9.84 -3.46
N PHE A 5 5.47 -8.93 -3.77
CA PHE A 5 5.56 -8.10 -4.98
C PHE A 5 6.22 -6.77 -4.60
N GLY A 6 7.39 -6.50 -5.21
CA GLY A 6 8.29 -5.40 -4.85
C GLY A 6 9.19 -5.78 -3.67
N MET A 7 10.33 -6.42 -3.93
CA MET A 7 11.15 -7.09 -2.90
C MET A 7 11.93 -6.15 -1.95
N ASN A 8 12.01 -4.85 -2.22
CA ASN A 8 12.67 -3.82 -1.40
C ASN A 8 12.56 -2.43 -2.08
N GLU A 9 12.98 -1.34 -1.40
CA GLU A 9 13.09 0.03 -1.94
C GLU A 9 13.68 0.10 -3.36
N GLY A 10 14.69 -0.73 -3.64
CA GLY A 10 15.39 -0.77 -4.93
C GLY A 10 14.59 -1.42 -6.07
N HIS A 11 13.50 -2.11 -5.76
CA HIS A 11 12.61 -2.80 -6.70
C HIS A 11 11.13 -2.47 -6.45
N VAL A 12 10.82 -1.35 -5.78
CA VAL A 12 9.45 -0.85 -5.67
C VAL A 12 9.05 -0.27 -7.01
N ASP A 13 8.19 -0.99 -7.72
CA ASP A 13 7.57 -0.45 -8.92
C ASP A 13 6.68 0.74 -8.55
N LYS A 14 6.80 1.83 -9.32
CA LYS A 14 5.81 2.92 -9.26
C LYS A 14 4.47 2.35 -9.72
N MET A 15 3.53 2.19 -8.80
CA MET A 15 2.17 1.72 -9.13
C MET A 15 1.45 2.72 -10.03
N ILE A 16 1.70 4.01 -9.85
CA ILE A 16 1.04 5.08 -10.58
C ILE A 16 2.11 5.94 -11.28
N SER A 17 2.08 5.95 -12.61
CA SER A 17 3.01 6.73 -13.43
C SER A 17 2.69 8.22 -13.42
N ASN A 18 1.44 8.58 -13.18
CA ASN A 18 0.98 9.96 -13.09
C ASN A 18 0.98 10.43 -11.62
N PRO A 19 1.27 11.71 -11.36
CA PRO A 19 1.06 12.29 -10.05
C PRO A 19 -0.40 12.18 -9.62
N VAL A 20 -0.63 12.01 -8.33
CA VAL A 20 -1.97 11.97 -7.71
C VAL A 20 -2.11 13.19 -6.81
N GLU A 21 -3.31 13.77 -6.75
CA GLU A 21 -3.55 14.96 -5.93
C GLU A 21 -3.45 14.63 -4.43
N PRO A 22 -2.97 15.58 -3.61
CA PRO A 22 -3.01 15.45 -2.16
C PRO A 22 -4.40 15.13 -1.64
N GLY A 23 -4.48 14.26 -0.63
CA GLY A 23 -5.75 13.86 -0.04
C GLY A 23 -6.63 12.97 -0.94
N SER A 24 -6.17 12.56 -2.13
CA SER A 24 -6.91 11.63 -2.98
C SER A 24 -7.11 10.28 -2.29
N GLU A 25 -8.27 9.67 -2.51
CA GLU A 25 -8.56 8.34 -2.00
C GLU A 25 -8.00 7.25 -2.92
N LEU A 26 -7.26 6.31 -2.35
CA LEU A 26 -6.90 5.05 -2.99
C LEU A 26 -7.78 3.93 -2.44
N ILE A 27 -8.33 3.13 -3.35
CA ILE A 27 -9.17 1.98 -3.04
C ILE A 27 -8.43 0.71 -3.45
N PHE A 28 -8.25 -0.20 -2.50
CA PHE A 28 -7.64 -1.51 -2.73
C PHE A 28 -8.71 -2.53 -3.06
N VAL A 29 -8.51 -3.25 -4.15
CA VAL A 29 -9.39 -4.34 -4.59
C VAL A 29 -8.58 -5.60 -4.68
N VAL A 30 -8.99 -6.61 -3.91
CA VAL A 30 -8.38 -7.95 -3.93
C VAL A 30 -9.48 -8.99 -4.06
N ALA A 31 -9.16 -10.15 -4.63
CA ALA A 31 -10.12 -11.22 -4.77
C ALA A 31 -10.43 -11.87 -3.42
N GLU A 32 -11.69 -12.25 -3.21
CA GLU A 32 -12.05 -13.21 -2.18
C GLU A 32 -11.59 -14.60 -2.63
N VAL A 33 -10.85 -15.30 -1.77
CA VAL A 33 -10.31 -16.62 -2.05
C VAL A 33 -11.20 -17.68 -1.39
N PRO A 34 -11.81 -18.60 -2.15
CA PRO A 34 -12.66 -19.65 -1.57
C PRO A 34 -11.92 -20.47 -0.51
N GLY A 35 -12.52 -20.61 0.67
CA GLY A 35 -11.95 -21.34 1.80
C GLY A 35 -11.07 -20.50 2.75
N LEU A 36 -10.84 -19.23 2.44
CA LEU A 36 -10.16 -18.28 3.33
C LEU A 36 -11.15 -17.25 3.91
N ASN A 37 -10.68 -16.45 4.87
CA ASN A 37 -11.46 -15.39 5.47
C ASN A 37 -11.53 -14.16 4.54
N LYS A 38 -12.37 -13.20 4.92
CA LYS A 38 -12.36 -11.89 4.27
C LYS A 38 -11.01 -11.21 4.50
N PRO A 39 -10.44 -10.54 3.47
CA PRO A 39 -9.15 -9.89 3.59
C PRO A 39 -9.19 -8.76 4.62
N VAL A 40 -8.17 -8.71 5.46
CA VAL A 40 -7.86 -7.60 6.37
C VAL A 40 -6.66 -6.86 5.81
N PHE A 41 -6.70 -5.54 5.85
CA PHE A 41 -5.69 -4.67 5.28
C PHE A 41 -4.97 -3.91 6.38
N GLU A 42 -3.66 -3.84 6.29
CA GLU A 42 -2.82 -2.96 7.10
C GLU A 42 -1.89 -2.18 6.18
N MET A 43 -1.61 -0.93 6.53
CA MET A 43 -0.74 -0.06 5.74
C MET A 43 0.43 0.43 6.59
N GLN A 44 1.61 0.46 5.98
CA GLN A 44 2.78 1.13 6.51
C GLN A 44 3.31 2.13 5.48
N ILE A 45 3.92 3.20 5.98
CA ILE A 45 4.63 4.20 5.18
C ILE A 45 6.11 4.17 5.55
N MET A 46 6.96 4.38 4.55
CA MET A 46 8.38 4.57 4.72
C MET A 46 8.68 6.02 5.11
N ASN A 47 9.39 6.18 6.21
CA ASN A 47 9.88 7.46 6.69
C ASN A 47 11.20 7.83 5.99
N PRO A 48 11.63 9.11 6.01
CA PRO A 48 12.90 9.55 5.43
C PRO A 48 14.17 8.90 6.03
N ASP A 49 14.07 8.30 7.22
CA ASP A 49 15.14 7.54 7.87
C ASP A 49 15.12 6.04 7.51
N ASN A 50 14.34 5.66 6.50
CA ASN A 50 14.10 4.29 6.03
C ASN A 50 13.48 3.37 7.09
N THR A 51 12.84 3.92 8.12
CA THR A 51 12.00 3.16 9.04
C THR A 51 10.55 3.09 8.55
N PHE A 52 9.79 2.12 9.05
CA PHE A 52 8.38 1.97 8.72
C PHE A 52 7.51 2.41 9.89
N SER A 53 6.50 3.22 9.59
CA SER A 53 5.46 3.58 10.56
C SER A 53 4.08 3.14 10.06
N PRO A 54 3.15 2.78 10.98
CA PRO A 54 1.77 2.50 10.59
C PRO A 54 1.15 3.71 9.90
N TYR A 55 0.41 3.47 8.82
CA TYR A 55 -0.34 4.49 8.10
C TYR A 55 -1.85 4.21 8.22
N PRO A 56 -2.69 5.24 8.44
CA PRO A 56 -4.12 5.04 8.63
C PRO A 56 -4.78 4.48 7.36
N ILE A 57 -5.60 3.45 7.56
CA ILE A 57 -6.45 2.85 6.54
C ILE A 57 -7.86 2.67 7.11
N ASN A 58 -8.88 2.89 6.28
CA ASN A 58 -10.27 2.60 6.58
C ASN A 58 -10.73 1.42 5.74
N GLN A 59 -10.78 0.23 6.34
CA GLN A 59 -11.05 -1.03 5.64
C GLN A 59 -10.07 -1.23 4.47
N ASN A 60 -10.52 -1.05 3.24
CA ASN A 60 -9.72 -1.21 2.03
C ASN A 60 -9.41 0.13 1.34
N THR A 61 -9.50 1.26 2.07
CA THR A 61 -9.30 2.60 1.51
C THR A 61 -8.29 3.41 2.34
N MET A 62 -7.48 4.23 1.68
CA MET A 62 -6.59 5.20 2.33
C MET A 62 -6.70 6.57 1.64
N LEU A 63 -6.43 7.64 2.39
CA LEU A 63 -6.18 8.95 1.81
C LEU A 63 -4.68 9.11 1.60
N LEU A 64 -4.27 9.73 0.49
CA LEU A 64 -2.87 10.10 0.27
C LEU A 64 -2.46 11.27 1.17
N PRO A 65 -1.16 11.42 1.47
CA PRO A 65 -0.64 12.57 2.18
C PRO A 65 -1.10 13.90 1.58
N GLU A 66 -1.35 14.88 2.46
CA GLU A 66 -1.67 16.26 2.06
C GLU A 66 -0.44 17.01 1.52
N GLU A 67 0.74 16.52 1.87
CA GLU A 67 2.01 17.08 1.42
C GLU A 67 2.43 16.48 0.08
N THR A 68 3.03 17.32 -0.77
CA THR A 68 3.60 16.86 -2.05
C THR A 68 4.89 16.10 -1.78
N GLY A 69 5.06 14.96 -2.44
CA GLY A 69 6.24 14.13 -2.24
C GLY A 69 6.15 12.79 -2.95
N GLU A 70 7.26 12.08 -2.96
CA GLU A 70 7.29 10.68 -3.36
C GLU A 70 7.21 9.82 -2.09
N TYR A 71 6.20 8.97 -2.02
CA TYR A 71 5.91 8.14 -0.85
C TYR A 71 6.02 6.67 -1.23
N ILE A 72 6.60 5.87 -0.32
CA ILE A 72 6.67 4.42 -0.44
C ILE A 72 5.78 3.82 0.64
N PHE A 73 4.87 2.97 0.21
CA PHE A 73 3.89 2.30 1.06
C PHE A 73 4.08 0.79 1.00
N ILE A 74 3.74 0.13 2.10
CA ILE A 74 3.61 -1.32 2.20
C ILE A 74 2.17 -1.63 2.58
N LEU A 75 1.43 -2.25 1.67
CA LEU A 75 0.13 -2.82 1.96
C LEU A 75 0.30 -4.29 2.34
N SER A 76 -0.16 -4.64 3.53
CA SER A 76 -0.32 -6.01 4.00
C SER A 76 -1.77 -6.44 3.81
N VAL A 77 -1.99 -7.57 3.15
CA VAL A 77 -3.31 -8.17 2.95
C VAL A 77 -3.31 -9.57 3.53
N ASP A 78 -4.15 -9.81 4.54
CA ASP A 78 -4.24 -11.07 5.26
C ASP A 78 -5.63 -11.71 5.07
N TRP A 79 -5.68 -12.92 4.52
CA TRP A 79 -6.91 -13.70 4.37
C TRP A 79 -7.13 -14.72 5.52
N GLY A 80 -6.35 -14.63 6.60
CA GLY A 80 -6.41 -15.49 7.77
C GLY A 80 -6.12 -16.97 7.47
N ASN A 81 -6.50 -17.84 8.42
CA ASN A 81 -6.38 -19.30 8.30
C ASN A 81 -4.95 -19.79 7.93
N GLY A 82 -3.93 -19.25 8.62
CA GLY A 82 -2.53 -19.64 8.44
C GLY A 82 -1.69 -18.53 7.79
N ASP A 83 -0.71 -18.94 6.99
CA ASP A 83 0.25 -18.04 6.31
C ASP A 83 -0.28 -17.60 4.93
N ASN A 84 -1.40 -16.87 4.97
CA ASN A 84 -2.07 -16.29 3.79
C ASN A 84 -1.98 -14.77 3.82
N ASN A 85 -0.78 -14.27 4.12
CA ASN A 85 -0.46 -12.86 4.08
C ASN A 85 0.34 -12.54 2.80
N ILE A 86 0.00 -11.43 2.16
CA ILE A 86 0.72 -10.89 1.01
C ILE A 86 1.09 -9.45 1.31
N LEU A 87 2.37 -9.11 1.04
CA LEU A 87 2.89 -7.76 1.15
C LEU A 87 3.08 -7.18 -0.26
N TYR A 88 2.52 -5.99 -0.48
CA TYR A 88 2.65 -5.20 -1.70
C TYR A 88 3.40 -3.92 -1.39
N TRP A 89 4.54 -3.72 -2.04
CA TRP A 89 5.27 -2.47 -1.97
C TRP A 89 4.94 -1.62 -3.18
N PHE A 90 4.62 -0.35 -2.95
CA PHE A 90 4.31 0.55 -4.04
C PHE A 90 4.71 1.99 -3.74
N LYS A 91 4.98 2.72 -4.81
CA LYS A 91 5.40 4.11 -4.76
C LYS A 91 4.35 5.00 -5.42
N VAL A 92 4.03 6.12 -4.76
CA VAL A 92 3.08 7.12 -5.24
C VAL A 92 3.76 8.48 -5.25
N LEU A 93 3.62 9.20 -6.37
CA LEU A 93 4.00 10.60 -6.46
C LEU A 93 2.76 11.45 -6.15
N VAL A 94 2.78 12.17 -5.04
CA VAL A 94 1.74 13.15 -4.68
C VAL A 94 2.18 14.52 -5.14
N ALA A 95 1.43 15.15 -6.02
CA ALA A 95 1.68 16.51 -6.47
C ALA A 95 0.37 17.18 -6.89
N ALA A 96 0.30 18.51 -6.79
CA ALA A 96 -0.80 19.26 -7.39
C ALA A 96 -0.79 19.01 -8.90
N THR A 97 -1.92 18.55 -9.45
CA THR A 97 -2.10 18.48 -10.90
C THR A 97 -2.07 19.92 -11.45
N PRO A 98 -1.27 20.20 -12.50
CA PRO A 98 -1.16 21.54 -13.08
C PRO A 98 -2.46 22.03 -13.72
#